data_AF-A0A3R8V170-F1
#
_entry.id   AF-A0A3R8V170-F1
#
_cell.length_a   1.000
_cell.length_b   1.000
_cell.length_c   1.000
_cell.angle_alpha   90.00
_cell.angle_beta   90.00
_cell.angle_gamma   90.00
#
_symmetry.space_group_name_H-M   'P 1'
#
loop_
_entity.id
_entity.type
_entity.pdbx_description
1 polymer ?
#
loop_
_entity_poly.entity_id
_entity_poly.type
_entity_poly.pdbx_seq_one_letter_code
_entity_poly.pdbx_strand_id
1 'polypeptide(L)'
;MTSKYTVTIYVAAPGTPMKGGATSAAGHVYYVVAEGEEKKSFGFAPSEHGVAKGPGKVYGNDEEQYLSPVYHRRLELTKPQYEKLVEFGENPQKHGFDTRYHGATNSCIDFMWGGLNHAGIYRNNLLKRPDTDYEGTLKPLDNIKPIKSIPAPVPGSPLNTEHEGIMPKRTILQYLISEETLPEGQRNMLNAIRDQVAEIDQKHGRVYDPTSERISVGLLASASR
;
A
#
# COMPACT_ATOMS: atom_id res chain seq x y z
N MET A 1 15.36 30.46 -4.91
CA MET A 1 15.51 29.41 -3.89
C MET A 1 15.18 28.09 -4.56
N THR A 2 15.97 27.03 -4.34
CA THR A 2 15.64 25.70 -4.88
C THR A 2 14.49 25.12 -4.07
N SER A 3 13.37 24.79 -4.71
CA SER A 3 12.24 24.16 -4.05
C SER A 3 12.67 22.86 -3.38
N LYS A 4 12.08 22.57 -2.22
CA LYS A 4 12.27 21.29 -1.50
C LYS A 4 11.16 20.34 -1.91
N TYR A 5 11.54 19.10 -2.19
CA TYR A 5 10.63 18.06 -2.64
C TYR A 5 10.45 17.02 -1.55
N THR A 6 9.22 16.59 -1.30
CA THR A 6 8.97 15.52 -0.33
C THR A 6 7.94 14.52 -0.84
N VAL A 7 7.98 13.32 -0.28
CA VAL A 7 6.86 12.38 -0.28
C VAL A 7 6.50 12.06 1.16
N THR A 8 5.21 12.03 1.47
CA THR A 8 4.68 11.52 2.72
C THR A 8 3.83 10.29 2.42
N ILE A 9 4.24 9.15 2.93
CA ILE A 9 3.53 7.87 2.77
C ILE A 9 2.63 7.70 3.99
N TYR A 10 1.34 7.48 3.76
CA TYR A 10 0.33 7.32 4.81
C TYR A 10 -0.18 5.89 4.86
N VAL A 11 -0.42 5.41 6.08
CA VAL A 11 -1.11 4.14 6.35
C VAL A 11 -2.28 4.43 7.27
N ALA A 12 -3.48 4.27 6.72
CA ALA A 12 -4.73 4.28 7.47
C ALA A 12 -5.07 2.85 7.90
N ALA A 13 -5.30 2.67 9.20
CA ALA A 13 -5.82 1.42 9.73
C ALA A 13 -7.30 1.21 9.34
N PRO A 14 -7.81 -0.03 9.34
CA PRO A 14 -9.24 -0.27 9.48
C PRO A 14 -9.79 0.53 10.69
N GLY A 15 -10.97 1.11 10.55
CA GLY A 15 -11.56 2.00 11.56
C GLY A 15 -11.07 3.45 11.50
N THR A 16 -10.10 3.79 10.64
CA THR A 16 -9.65 5.19 10.48
C THR A 16 -10.85 6.06 10.10
N PRO A 17 -11.14 7.13 10.87
CA PRO A 17 -12.24 8.03 10.55
C PRO A 17 -12.02 8.71 9.19
N MET A 18 -13.11 8.90 8.46
CA MET A 18 -13.08 9.57 7.17
C MET A 18 -13.93 10.83 7.21
N LYS A 19 -13.58 11.81 6.38
CA LYS A 19 -14.41 12.98 6.17
C LYS A 19 -15.78 12.51 5.66
N GLY A 20 -16.85 13.03 6.28
CA GLY A 20 -18.22 12.53 6.07
C GLY A 20 -18.71 11.55 7.15
N GLY A 21 -17.89 11.22 8.16
CA GLY A 21 -18.32 10.51 9.37
C GLY A 21 -18.29 8.99 9.29
N ALA A 22 -17.93 8.43 8.13
CA ALA A 22 -17.68 7.01 7.97
C ALA A 22 -16.30 6.61 8.54
N THR A 23 -16.02 5.30 8.58
CA THR A 23 -14.70 4.77 8.92
C THR A 23 -14.24 3.80 7.84
N SER A 24 -12.92 3.73 7.59
CA SER A 24 -12.36 2.81 6.60
C SER A 24 -12.62 1.35 7.00
N ALA A 25 -13.14 0.54 6.08
CA ALA A 25 -13.47 -0.85 6.36
C ALA A 25 -12.21 -1.73 6.46
N ALA A 26 -11.28 -1.61 5.50
CA ALA A 26 -10.08 -2.43 5.39
C ALA A 26 -8.78 -1.68 5.69
N GLY A 27 -8.85 -0.36 5.91
CA GLY A 27 -7.69 0.51 5.90
C GLY A 27 -7.36 0.99 4.48
N HIS A 28 -6.28 1.76 4.36
CA HIS A 28 -5.83 2.32 3.08
C HIS A 28 -4.35 2.70 3.16
N VAL A 29 -3.66 2.72 2.02
CA VAL A 29 -2.35 3.36 1.91
C VAL A 29 -2.34 4.29 0.70
N TYR A 30 -1.63 5.40 0.83
CA TYR A 30 -1.53 6.41 -0.21
C TYR A 30 -0.27 7.24 0.03
N TYR A 31 0.12 8.05 -0.95
CA TYR A 31 1.22 8.98 -0.79
C TYR A 31 0.82 10.40 -1.19
N VAL A 32 1.50 11.37 -0.59
CA VAL A 32 1.35 12.78 -0.91
C VAL A 32 2.72 13.31 -1.28
N VAL A 33 2.87 13.90 -2.46
CA VAL A 33 4.09 14.59 -2.84
C VAL A 33 3.93 16.08 -2.65
N ALA A 34 5.02 16.77 -2.32
CA ALA A 34 5.02 18.22 -2.21
C ALA A 34 6.24 18.87 -2.86
N GLU A 35 6.01 20.01 -3.51
CA GLU A 35 7.04 20.96 -3.94
C GLU A 35 6.85 22.26 -3.14
N GLY A 36 7.66 22.45 -2.09
CA GLY A 36 7.43 23.51 -1.13
C GLY A 36 6.08 23.32 -0.41
N GLU A 37 5.15 24.26 -0.60
CA GLU A 37 3.80 24.23 -0.02
C GLU A 37 2.77 23.55 -0.92
N GLU A 38 3.05 23.40 -2.21
CA GLU A 38 2.14 22.76 -3.15
C GLU A 38 2.14 21.25 -2.95
N LYS A 39 0.96 20.66 -2.79
CA LYS A 39 0.79 19.22 -2.53
C LYS A 39 -0.07 18.55 -3.58
N LYS A 40 0.23 17.28 -3.86
CA LYS A 40 -0.61 16.37 -4.65
C LYS A 40 -0.75 15.05 -3.92
N SER A 41 -1.99 14.62 -3.65
CA SER A 41 -2.29 13.32 -3.07
C SER A 41 -2.53 12.28 -4.17
N PHE A 42 -2.06 11.06 -3.95
CA PHE A 42 -2.27 9.93 -4.86
C PHE A 42 -2.53 8.66 -4.07
N GLY A 43 -3.72 8.11 -4.24
CA GLY A 43 -4.03 6.74 -3.82
C GLY A 43 -4.99 6.07 -4.80
N PHE A 44 -5.15 4.77 -4.67
CA PHE A 44 -5.90 3.97 -5.64
C PHE A 44 -6.94 3.11 -4.94
N ALA A 45 -8.18 3.20 -5.41
CA ALA A 45 -9.31 2.49 -4.84
C ALA A 45 -10.31 2.12 -5.96
N PRO A 46 -11.31 1.27 -5.69
CA PRO A 46 -12.38 1.04 -6.65
C PRO A 46 -13.11 2.35 -6.97
N SER A 47 -13.51 2.53 -8.23
CA SER A 47 -14.33 3.68 -8.65
C SER A 47 -15.69 3.71 -7.96
N GLU A 48 -16.22 2.53 -7.63
CA GLU A 48 -17.45 2.36 -6.88
C GLU A 48 -17.13 1.93 -5.44
N HIS A 49 -17.57 2.71 -4.46
CA HIS A 49 -17.26 2.46 -3.07
C HIS A 49 -17.76 1.09 -2.58
N GLY A 50 -16.91 0.36 -1.84
CA GLY A 50 -17.26 -0.91 -1.22
C GLY A 50 -17.12 -2.14 -2.13
N VAL A 51 -16.67 -1.97 -3.38
CA VAL A 51 -16.50 -3.07 -4.33
C VAL A 51 -15.10 -3.70 -4.20
N ALA A 52 -15.03 -5.03 -4.09
CA ALA A 52 -13.75 -5.75 -3.94
C ALA A 52 -12.96 -5.92 -5.27
N LYS A 53 -13.65 -5.85 -6.42
CA LYS A 53 -13.07 -5.99 -7.77
C LYS A 53 -13.86 -5.17 -8.78
N GLY A 54 -13.18 -4.39 -9.62
CA GLY A 54 -13.86 -3.58 -10.64
C GLY A 54 -12.95 -2.55 -11.29
N PRO A 55 -13.51 -1.59 -12.03
CA PRO A 55 -12.75 -0.41 -12.44
C PRO A 55 -12.17 0.29 -11.20
N GLY A 56 -10.87 0.56 -11.22
CA GLY A 56 -10.20 1.36 -10.21
C GLY A 56 -10.06 2.81 -10.65
N LYS A 57 -9.77 3.67 -9.68
CA LYS A 57 -9.54 5.10 -9.88
C LYS A 57 -8.43 5.58 -8.96
N VAL A 58 -7.58 6.46 -9.49
CA VAL A 58 -6.66 7.25 -8.68
C VAL A 58 -7.41 8.43 -8.07
N TYR A 59 -7.32 8.57 -6.75
CA TYR A 59 -7.92 9.65 -5.99
C TYR A 59 -6.87 10.70 -5.63
N GLY A 60 -7.20 11.95 -5.91
CA GLY A 60 -6.35 13.12 -5.70
C GLY A 60 -6.51 13.79 -4.34
N ASN A 61 -7.32 13.20 -3.44
CA ASN A 61 -7.81 13.84 -2.23
C ASN A 61 -7.77 12.92 -0.99
N ASP A 62 -6.94 11.87 -1.01
CA ASP A 62 -6.86 10.94 0.12
C ASP A 62 -6.31 11.62 1.39
N GLU A 63 -5.43 12.63 1.25
CA GLU A 63 -4.95 13.44 2.38
C GLU A 63 -6.10 14.14 3.14
N GLU A 64 -7.11 14.67 2.44
CA GLU A 64 -8.24 15.32 3.11
C GLU A 64 -9.33 14.33 3.55
N GLN A 65 -9.37 13.13 2.96
CA GLN A 65 -10.42 12.15 3.23
C GLN A 65 -10.14 11.30 4.46
N TYR A 66 -8.90 10.86 4.67
CA TYR A 66 -8.54 9.99 5.81
C TYR A 66 -8.07 10.84 7.00
N LEU A 67 -8.89 10.86 8.05
CA LEU A 67 -8.62 11.64 9.26
C LEU A 67 -7.77 10.82 10.23
N SER A 68 -6.62 11.36 10.62
CA SER A 68 -5.69 10.75 11.57
C SER A 68 -5.23 9.32 11.20
N PRO A 69 -4.55 9.12 10.05
CA PRO A 69 -3.92 7.84 9.73
C PRO A 69 -3.00 7.37 10.86
N VAL A 70 -2.97 6.06 11.11
CA VAL A 70 -2.21 5.48 12.24
C VAL A 70 -0.70 5.61 12.04
N TYR A 71 -0.24 5.80 10.81
CA TYR A 71 1.17 5.99 10.53
C TYR A 71 1.38 6.89 9.31
N HIS A 72 2.40 7.74 9.37
CA HIS A 72 2.94 8.36 8.17
C HIS A 72 4.44 8.63 8.28
N ARG A 73 5.11 8.54 7.14
CA ARG A 73 6.54 8.83 7.02
C ARG A 73 6.78 9.79 5.87
N ARG A 74 7.39 10.92 6.18
CA ARG A 74 7.83 11.93 5.22
C ARG A 74 9.31 11.76 4.93
N LEU A 75 9.67 11.83 3.66
CA LEU A 75 11.04 11.76 3.15
C LEU A 75 11.31 12.96 2.26
N GLU A 76 12.46 13.63 2.41
CA GLU A 76 12.95 14.56 1.39
C GLU A 76 13.41 13.77 0.17
N LEU A 77 13.05 14.31 -0.99
CA LEU A 77 13.35 13.74 -2.30
C LEU A 77 14.29 14.63 -3.09
N THR A 78 14.96 14.00 -4.05
CA THR A 78 15.52 14.73 -5.18
C THR A 78 14.41 15.12 -6.16
N LYS A 79 14.61 16.18 -6.95
CA LYS A 79 13.65 16.60 -7.98
C LYS A 79 13.25 15.47 -8.95
N PRO A 80 14.19 14.65 -9.48
CA PRO A 80 13.82 13.55 -10.37
C PRO A 80 12.93 12.48 -9.72
N GLN A 81 13.10 12.22 -8.42
CA GLN A 81 12.24 11.26 -7.70
C GLN A 81 10.82 11.81 -7.53
N TYR A 82 10.70 13.10 -7.23
CA TYR A 82 9.41 13.78 -7.15
C TYR A 82 8.67 13.75 -8.49
N GLU A 83 9.35 14.10 -9.58
CA GLU A 83 8.75 14.12 -10.92
C GLU A 83 8.23 12.74 -11.32
N LYS A 84 8.98 11.67 -11.04
CA LYS A 84 8.54 10.29 -11.28
C LYS A 84 7.32 9.87 -10.46
N LEU A 85 7.22 10.30 -9.20
CA LEU A 85 6.03 10.03 -8.38
C LEU A 85 4.78 10.75 -8.90
N VAL A 86 4.95 11.98 -9.39
CA VAL A 86 3.87 12.75 -10.04
C VAL A 86 3.47 12.08 -11.35
N GLU A 87 4.43 11.71 -12.20
CA GLU A 87 4.18 11.06 -13.49
C GLU A 87 3.40 9.75 -13.31
N PHE A 88 3.86 8.89 -12.40
CA PHE A 88 3.16 7.66 -12.04
C PHE A 88 1.78 7.93 -11.46
N GLY A 89 1.66 8.89 -10.53
CA GLY A 89 0.39 9.22 -9.90
C GLY A 89 -0.68 9.73 -10.88
N GLU A 90 -0.26 10.52 -11.87
CA GLU A 90 -1.16 11.08 -12.88
C GLU A 90 -1.47 10.08 -14.01
N ASN A 91 -0.53 9.19 -14.36
CA ASN A 91 -0.64 8.29 -15.52
C ASN A 91 -0.08 6.88 -15.24
N PRO A 92 -0.58 6.15 -14.23
CA PRO A 92 0.04 4.89 -13.79
C PRO A 92 0.07 3.81 -14.89
N GLN A 93 -0.89 3.81 -15.82
CA GLN A 93 -0.95 2.84 -16.92
C GLN A 93 0.22 2.98 -17.90
N LYS A 94 0.76 4.20 -18.08
CA LYS A 94 1.95 4.42 -18.93
C LYS A 94 3.20 3.73 -18.35
N HIS A 95 3.15 3.36 -17.09
CA HIS A 95 4.22 2.70 -16.35
C HIS A 95 3.88 1.24 -16.00
N GLY A 96 2.91 0.65 -16.71
CA GLY A 96 2.59 -0.78 -16.59
C GLY A 96 1.65 -1.15 -15.44
N PHE A 97 1.10 -0.17 -14.71
CA PHE A 97 0.11 -0.43 -13.67
C PHE A 97 -1.28 -0.69 -14.27
N ASP A 98 -1.89 -1.83 -13.92
CA ASP A 98 -3.27 -2.12 -14.29
C ASP A 98 -4.23 -1.27 -13.44
N THR A 99 -5.11 -0.49 -14.04
CA THR A 99 -6.13 0.28 -13.29
C THR A 99 -7.41 -0.49 -13.00
N ARG A 100 -7.44 -1.80 -13.18
CA ARG A 100 -8.51 -2.65 -12.70
C ARG A 100 -8.27 -3.04 -11.24
N TYR A 101 -9.03 -2.45 -10.33
CA TYR A 101 -8.91 -2.75 -8.91
C TYR A 101 -9.23 -4.21 -8.59
N HIS A 102 -8.39 -4.81 -7.76
CA HIS A 102 -8.60 -6.10 -7.12
C HIS A 102 -7.98 -6.08 -5.72
N GLY A 103 -8.80 -6.07 -4.66
CA GLY A 103 -8.31 -5.80 -3.30
C GLY A 103 -7.19 -6.74 -2.81
N ALA A 104 -7.07 -7.94 -3.38
CA ALA A 104 -6.06 -8.92 -3.00
C ALA A 104 -4.76 -8.89 -3.84
N THR A 105 -4.82 -8.40 -5.07
CA THR A 105 -3.71 -8.54 -6.04
C THR A 105 -3.42 -7.29 -6.86
N ASN A 106 -4.24 -6.25 -6.73
CA ASN A 106 -4.05 -4.96 -7.38
C ASN A 106 -4.84 -3.86 -6.64
N SER A 107 -4.23 -3.33 -5.59
CA SER A 107 -4.86 -2.55 -4.53
C SER A 107 -4.16 -1.20 -4.35
N CYS A 108 -4.59 -0.44 -3.34
CA CYS A 108 -3.91 0.78 -2.91
C CYS A 108 -2.43 0.56 -2.57
N ILE A 109 -2.08 -0.64 -2.11
CA ILE A 109 -0.72 -1.01 -1.72
C ILE A 109 0.16 -1.20 -2.95
N ASP A 110 -0.33 -1.93 -3.95
CA ASP A 110 0.38 -2.16 -5.21
C ASP A 110 0.62 -0.85 -5.95
N PHE A 111 -0.37 0.04 -5.94
CA PHE A 111 -0.24 1.38 -6.50
C PHE A 111 0.84 2.20 -5.78
N MET A 112 0.82 2.22 -4.45
CA MET A 112 1.79 2.97 -3.65
C MET A 112 3.22 2.46 -3.87
N TRP A 113 3.45 1.14 -3.77
CA TRP A 113 4.77 0.56 -4.04
C TRP A 113 5.19 0.69 -5.49
N GLY A 114 4.28 0.56 -6.45
CA GLY A 114 4.55 0.80 -7.87
C GLY A 114 5.10 2.20 -8.13
N GLY A 115 4.47 3.23 -7.53
CA GLY A 115 4.95 4.61 -7.61
C GLY A 115 6.33 4.80 -6.95
N LEU A 116 6.51 4.30 -5.73
CA LEU A 116 7.80 4.38 -5.03
C LEU A 116 8.93 3.68 -5.81
N ASN A 117 8.67 2.47 -6.31
CA ASN A 117 9.64 1.68 -7.08
C ASN A 117 9.99 2.35 -8.41
N HIS A 118 8.99 2.91 -9.11
CA HIS A 118 9.20 3.70 -10.33
C HIS A 118 10.11 4.92 -10.07
N ALA A 119 9.92 5.57 -8.92
CA ALA A 119 10.73 6.69 -8.46
C ALA A 119 12.11 6.29 -7.90
N GLY A 120 12.46 5.00 -7.83
CA GLY A 120 13.73 4.54 -7.26
C GLY A 120 13.80 4.63 -5.74
N ILE A 121 12.63 4.60 -5.07
CA ILE A 121 12.49 4.64 -3.61
C ILE A 121 12.16 3.22 -3.14
N TYR A 122 13.20 2.47 -2.79
CA TYR A 122 13.07 1.07 -2.41
C TYR A 122 13.09 0.90 -0.89
N ARG A 123 12.38 -0.11 -0.41
CA ARG A 123 12.61 -0.63 0.93
C ARG A 123 13.97 -1.33 1.00
N ASN A 124 14.45 -1.59 2.21
CA ASN A 124 15.55 -2.53 2.41
C ASN A 124 15.03 -3.91 2.80
N ASN A 125 15.61 -4.96 2.24
CA ASN A 125 15.38 -6.33 2.69
C ASN A 125 16.11 -6.62 4.03
N LEU A 126 15.96 -7.84 4.55
CA LEU A 126 16.59 -8.27 5.80
C LEU A 126 18.12 -8.18 5.79
N LEU A 127 18.74 -8.20 4.62
CA LEU A 127 20.19 -8.04 4.43
C LEU A 127 20.61 -6.57 4.25
N LYS A 128 19.71 -5.61 4.51
CA LYS A 128 19.91 -4.17 4.34
C LYS A 128 20.29 -3.76 2.92
N ARG A 129 19.84 -4.52 1.92
CA ARG A 129 20.00 -4.18 0.49
C ARG A 129 18.69 -3.65 -0.07
N PRO A 130 18.73 -2.72 -1.05
CA PRO A 130 17.54 -2.30 -1.76
C PRO A 130 16.80 -3.49 -2.33
N ASP A 131 15.50 -3.53 -2.10
CA ASP A 131 14.59 -4.56 -2.59
C ASP A 131 13.69 -3.95 -3.66
N THR A 132 14.11 -4.11 -4.92
CA THR A 132 13.47 -3.49 -6.09
C THR A 132 12.20 -4.21 -6.52
N ASP A 133 12.03 -5.45 -6.08
CA ASP A 133 10.96 -6.34 -6.52
C ASP A 133 9.84 -6.43 -5.49
N TYR A 134 9.93 -5.64 -4.41
CA TYR A 134 8.91 -5.61 -3.38
C TYR A 134 7.70 -4.79 -3.79
N GLU A 135 6.54 -5.43 -3.77
CA GLU A 135 5.26 -4.83 -4.18
C GLU A 135 4.32 -4.55 -2.99
N GLY A 136 4.75 -4.88 -1.76
CA GLY A 136 3.96 -4.70 -0.54
C GLY A 136 3.48 -5.99 0.12
N THR A 137 2.86 -5.83 1.28
CA THR A 137 2.07 -6.89 1.95
C THR A 137 0.59 -6.67 1.68
N LEU A 138 -0.25 -7.70 1.85
CA LEU A 138 -1.68 -7.61 1.55
C LEU A 138 -2.44 -6.57 2.39
N LYS A 139 -2.06 -6.43 3.67
CA LYS A 139 -2.78 -5.56 4.63
C LYS A 139 -2.10 -4.20 4.76
N PRO A 140 -2.84 -3.08 4.84
CA PRO A 140 -2.27 -1.75 5.02
C PRO A 140 -1.30 -1.66 6.22
N LEU A 141 -1.68 -2.20 7.38
CA LEU A 141 -0.88 -2.16 8.61
C LEU A 141 0.47 -2.89 8.47
N ASP A 142 0.51 -3.99 7.72
CA ASP A 142 1.73 -4.79 7.54
C ASP A 142 2.78 -4.06 6.71
N ASN A 143 2.39 -3.02 5.97
CA ASN A 143 3.31 -2.21 5.16
C ASN A 143 4.09 -1.19 5.99
N ILE A 144 3.75 -0.94 7.26
CA ILE A 144 4.45 0.03 8.12
C ILE A 144 5.94 -0.36 8.29
N LYS A 145 6.25 -1.62 8.59
CA LYS A 145 7.64 -2.09 8.75
C LYS A 145 8.46 -1.94 7.46
N PRO A 146 7.97 -2.40 6.28
CA PRO A 146 8.57 -2.11 5.00
C PRO A 146 8.81 -0.62 4.75
N ILE A 147 7.82 0.25 5.00
CA ILE A 147 7.96 1.70 4.83
C ILE A 147 9.08 2.27 5.71
N LYS A 148 9.18 1.85 6.98
CA LYS A 148 10.26 2.26 7.91
C LYS A 148 11.65 1.86 7.40
N SER A 149 11.76 0.78 6.63
CA SER A 149 13.04 0.29 6.13
C SER A 149 13.58 1.06 4.92
N ILE A 150 12.77 1.93 4.30
CA ILE A 150 13.20 2.78 3.17
C ILE A 150 14.34 3.70 3.64
N PRO A 151 15.52 3.68 3.00
CA PRO A 151 16.56 4.68 3.23
C PRO A 151 16.08 6.07 2.83
N ALA A 152 16.39 7.09 3.63
CA ALA A 152 16.06 8.47 3.25
C ALA A 152 16.85 8.88 1.99
N PRO A 153 16.19 9.30 0.89
CA PRO A 153 16.89 9.69 -0.33
C PRO A 153 17.84 10.87 -0.14
N VAL A 154 17.51 11.78 0.79
CA VAL A 154 18.41 12.82 1.28
C VAL A 154 18.71 12.55 2.77
N PRO A 155 19.82 11.84 3.08
CA PRO A 155 20.18 11.51 4.46
C PRO A 155 20.39 12.75 5.33
N GLY A 156 19.95 12.69 6.59
CA GLY A 156 20.12 13.78 7.56
C GLY A 156 19.25 15.01 7.33
N SER A 157 18.38 15.01 6.31
CA SER A 157 17.44 16.10 6.11
C SER A 157 16.47 16.26 7.30
N PRO A 158 16.23 17.50 7.77
CA PRO A 158 15.23 17.77 8.80
C PRO A 158 13.79 17.57 8.32
N LEU A 159 13.55 17.44 7.02
CA LEU A 159 12.24 17.13 6.46
C LEU A 159 11.88 15.65 6.57
N ASN A 160 12.87 14.78 6.79
CA ASN A 160 12.64 13.37 7.06
C ASN A 160 11.99 13.24 8.45
N THR A 161 10.73 12.88 8.50
CA THR A 161 9.98 12.75 9.75
C THR A 161 9.09 11.52 9.73
N GLU A 162 8.85 10.96 10.90
CA GLU A 162 8.00 9.80 11.07
C GLU A 162 7.03 10.05 12.22
N HIS A 163 5.80 9.59 12.06
CA HIS A 163 4.76 9.74 13.06
C HIS A 163 3.97 8.44 13.19
N GLU A 164 3.79 8.02 14.44
CA GLU A 164 2.88 6.94 14.82
C GLU A 164 1.71 7.55 15.59
N GLY A 165 0.52 7.37 15.04
CA GLY A 165 -0.74 7.78 15.65
C GLY A 165 -1.32 6.70 16.56
N ILE A 166 -2.48 7.02 17.14
CA ILE A 166 -3.24 6.08 17.95
C ILE A 166 -4.02 5.15 17.03
N MET A 167 -3.98 3.84 17.32
CA MET A 167 -4.82 2.87 16.62
C MET A 167 -6.31 3.24 16.82
N PRO A 168 -7.09 3.45 15.74
CA PRO A 168 -8.49 3.80 15.88
C PRO A 168 -9.30 2.66 16.51
N LYS A 169 -10.45 3.00 17.09
CA LYS A 169 -11.42 1.99 17.50
C LYS A 169 -11.90 1.23 16.27
N ARG A 170 -11.86 -0.09 16.34
CA ARG A 170 -12.30 -0.99 15.25
C ARG A 170 -13.54 -1.75 15.71
N THR A 171 -14.52 -1.87 14.83
CA THR A 171 -15.59 -2.85 14.99
C THR A 171 -15.03 -4.26 14.87
N ILE A 172 -15.75 -5.26 15.37
CA ILE A 172 -15.39 -6.68 15.19
C ILE A 172 -15.27 -6.98 13.69
N LEU A 173 -16.19 -6.49 12.86
CA LEU A 173 -16.14 -6.70 11.41
C LEU A 173 -14.87 -6.10 10.78
N GLN A 174 -14.47 -4.88 11.16
CA GLN A 174 -13.24 -4.25 10.68
C GLN A 174 -12.00 -5.03 11.11
N TYR A 175 -11.98 -5.53 12.34
CA TYR A 175 -10.93 -6.42 12.81
C TYR A 175 -10.89 -7.68 11.93
N LEU A 176 -12.02 -8.38 11.75
CA LEU A 176 -12.10 -9.63 10.99
C LEU A 176 -11.77 -9.48 9.49
N ILE A 177 -12.21 -8.40 8.83
CA ILE A 177 -11.85 -8.10 7.43
C ILE A 177 -10.35 -7.82 7.32
N SER A 178 -9.78 -7.10 8.29
CA SER A 178 -8.37 -6.74 8.29
C SER A 178 -7.43 -7.83 8.79
N GLU A 179 -7.92 -8.73 9.62
CA GLU A 179 -7.14 -9.81 10.24
C GLU A 179 -7.36 -11.15 9.54
N GLU A 180 -8.33 -11.21 8.63
CA GLU A 180 -8.67 -12.33 7.76
C GLU A 180 -9.37 -13.49 8.49
N THR A 181 -10.67 -13.34 8.76
CA THR A 181 -11.55 -14.52 8.92
C THR A 181 -12.48 -14.63 7.73
N LEU A 182 -12.06 -15.44 6.77
CA LEU A 182 -12.93 -15.92 5.71
C LEU A 182 -14.02 -16.84 6.31
N PRO A 183 -15.23 -16.90 5.71
CA PRO A 183 -16.17 -17.98 5.97
C PRO A 183 -15.46 -19.33 5.94
N GLU A 184 -15.84 -20.28 6.80
CA GLU A 184 -15.08 -21.51 7.03
C GLU A 184 -14.68 -22.23 5.73
N GLY A 185 -15.59 -22.31 4.75
CA GLY A 185 -15.30 -22.88 3.43
C GLY A 185 -14.22 -22.13 2.65
N GLN A 186 -14.27 -20.79 2.62
CA GLN A 186 -13.25 -19.97 1.98
C GLN A 186 -11.92 -20.02 2.74
N ARG A 187 -11.95 -20.11 4.07
CA ARG A 187 -10.74 -20.27 4.89
C ARG A 187 -10.06 -21.61 4.61
N ASN A 188 -10.82 -22.69 4.55
CA ASN A 188 -10.30 -24.02 4.25
C ASN A 188 -9.72 -24.05 2.83
N MET A 189 -10.40 -23.42 1.87
CA MET A 189 -9.89 -23.26 0.51
C MET A 189 -8.61 -22.42 0.48
N LEU A 190 -8.54 -21.30 1.21
CA LEU A 190 -7.34 -20.47 1.27
C LEU A 190 -6.17 -21.23 1.88
N ASN A 191 -6.37 -21.96 2.97
CA ASN A 191 -5.31 -22.76 3.59
C ASN A 191 -4.81 -23.84 2.63
N ALA A 192 -5.71 -24.54 1.92
CA ALA A 192 -5.32 -25.51 0.90
C ALA A 192 -4.51 -24.86 -0.24
N ILE A 193 -4.90 -23.65 -0.67
CA ILE A 193 -4.14 -22.89 -1.67
C ILE A 193 -2.76 -22.51 -1.12
N ARG A 194 -2.67 -22.00 0.11
CA ARG A 194 -1.42 -21.62 0.76
C ARG A 194 -0.46 -22.80 0.86
N ASP A 195 -0.96 -23.97 1.28
CA ASP A 195 -0.16 -25.20 1.37
C ASP A 195 0.42 -25.58 -0.01
N GLN A 196 -0.40 -25.54 -1.06
CA GLN A 196 0.06 -25.83 -2.43
C GLN A 196 1.07 -24.80 -2.95
N VAL A 197 0.86 -23.51 -2.67
CA VAL A 197 1.83 -22.46 -3.03
C VAL A 197 3.13 -22.66 -2.28
N ALA A 198 3.10 -22.99 -1.00
CA ALA A 198 4.29 -23.28 -0.20
C ALA A 198 5.06 -24.51 -0.72
N GLU A 199 4.37 -25.57 -1.14
CA GLU A 199 5.00 -26.72 -1.81
C GLU A 199 5.69 -26.33 -3.13
N ILE A 200 5.05 -25.47 -3.92
CA ILE A 200 5.63 -24.95 -5.18
C ILE A 200 6.87 -24.12 -4.87
N ASP A 201 6.81 -23.18 -3.92
CA ASP A 201 7.95 -22.38 -3.50
C ASP A 201 9.12 -23.27 -3.08
N GLN A 202 8.86 -24.27 -2.24
CA GLN A 202 9.89 -25.20 -1.79
C GLN A 202 10.53 -25.99 -2.95
N LYS A 203 9.72 -26.49 -3.90
CA LYS A 203 10.22 -27.18 -5.11
C LYS A 203 11.12 -26.28 -5.97
N HIS A 204 10.91 -24.97 -5.91
CA HIS A 204 11.70 -23.97 -6.61
C HIS A 204 12.75 -23.27 -5.74
N GLY A 205 13.02 -23.78 -4.52
CA GLY A 205 14.04 -23.24 -3.62
C GLY A 205 13.70 -21.87 -3.02
N ARG A 206 12.42 -21.48 -3.00
CA ARG A 206 11.91 -20.28 -2.34
C ARG A 206 11.32 -20.62 -0.98
N VAL A 207 11.34 -19.64 -0.08
CA VAL A 207 10.60 -19.67 1.19
C VAL A 207 9.30 -18.92 0.96
N TYR A 208 8.20 -19.42 1.53
CA TYR A 208 6.92 -18.73 1.50
C TYR A 208 7.07 -17.29 2.00
N ASP A 209 6.64 -16.33 1.19
CA ASP A 209 6.87 -14.91 1.42
C ASP A 209 5.59 -14.10 1.14
N PRO A 210 5.60 -12.75 1.30
CA PRO A 210 4.42 -11.94 1.02
C PRO A 210 3.89 -12.04 -0.43
N THR A 211 4.74 -12.38 -1.40
CA THR A 211 4.32 -12.63 -2.79
C THR A 211 3.54 -13.95 -2.86
N SER A 212 4.00 -14.99 -2.17
CA SER A 212 3.28 -16.26 -2.03
C SER A 212 1.89 -16.08 -1.42
N GLU A 213 1.79 -15.21 -0.40
CA GLU A 213 0.52 -14.86 0.24
C GLU A 213 -0.44 -14.17 -0.73
N ARG A 214 0.05 -13.21 -1.52
CA ARG A 214 -0.75 -12.54 -2.56
C ARG A 214 -1.25 -13.49 -3.64
N ILE A 215 -0.39 -14.42 -4.09
CA ILE A 215 -0.80 -15.47 -5.03
C ILE A 215 -1.94 -16.29 -4.41
N SER A 216 -1.80 -16.66 -3.13
CA SER A 216 -2.78 -17.50 -2.44
C SER A 216 -4.16 -16.83 -2.34
N VAL A 217 -4.19 -15.58 -1.89
CA VAL A 217 -5.44 -14.81 -1.77
C VAL A 217 -6.00 -14.44 -3.14
N GLY A 218 -5.14 -14.14 -4.13
CA GLY A 218 -5.57 -13.89 -5.50
C GLY A 218 -6.24 -15.09 -6.18
N LEU A 219 -5.72 -16.30 -5.93
CA LEU A 219 -6.32 -17.55 -6.39
C LEU A 219 -7.68 -17.77 -5.73
N LEU A 220 -7.79 -17.58 -4.42
CA LEU A 220 -9.07 -17.67 -3.71
C LEU A 220 -10.09 -16.66 -4.24
N ALA A 221 -9.69 -15.40 -4.40
CA ALA A 221 -10.55 -14.33 -4.90
C ALA A 221 -10.98 -14.57 -6.36
N SER A 222 -10.21 -15.32 -7.13
CA SER A 222 -10.57 -15.74 -8.49
C SER A 222 -11.51 -16.95 -8.51
N ALA A 223 -11.39 -17.84 -7.52
CA ALA A 223 -12.23 -19.04 -7.38
C ALA A 223 -13.62 -18.74 -6.78
N SER A 224 -13.72 -17.69 -5.96
CA SER A 224 -14.97 -17.29 -5.31
C SER A 224 -15.83 -16.47 -6.28
N ARG A 225 -16.90 -17.09 -6.81
CA ARG A 225 -17.94 -16.44 -7.63
C ARG A 225 -19.24 -16.34 -6.85
#